data_AF-A0A0U3QGQ6-F1
#
_entry.id   AF-A0A0U3QGQ6-F1
#
_cell.length_a   1.000
_cell.length_b   1.000
_cell.length_c   1.000
_cell.angle_alpha   90.00
_cell.angle_beta   90.00
_cell.angle_gamma   90.00
#
_symmetry.space_group_name_H-M   'P 1'
#
loop_
_entity.id
_entity.type
_entity.pdbx_description
1 polymer ?
#
loop_
_entity_poly.entity_id
_entity_poly.type
_entity_poly.pdbx_seq_one_letter_code
_entity_poly.pdbx_strand_id
1 'polypeptide(L)' 'MKTVERGAASSVLLAASFLDGVGGRFFVDRNESDVADRRTGTLRGVARYAVDPDGAGRLWDLSRQRLTQAR' A
#
# COMPACT_ATOMS: atom_id res chain seq x y z
N MET A 1 6.36 12.52 -19.32
CA MET A 1 5.15 12.69 -18.49
C MET A 1 4.42 11.35 -18.42
N LYS A 2 4.02 10.85 -17.24
CA LYS A 2 3.15 9.66 -17.15
C LYS A 2 1.73 10.08 -17.59
N THR A 3 1.07 9.25 -18.39
CA THR A 3 -0.32 9.50 -18.80
C THR A 3 -1.28 9.01 -17.70
N VAL A 4 -2.50 9.54 -17.72
CA VAL A 4 -3.54 9.18 -16.74
C VAL A 4 -3.84 7.68 -16.79
N GLU A 5 -3.92 7.13 -18.01
CA GLU A 5 -4.18 5.71 -18.26
C GLU A 5 -3.07 4.84 -17.68
N ARG A 6 -1.81 5.26 -17.84
CA ARG A 6 -0.65 4.54 -17.27
C ARG A 6 -0.59 4.64 -15.74
N GLY A 7 -1.12 5.70 -15.15
CA GLY A 7 -1.25 5.85 -13.70
C GLY A 7 -2.35 4.94 -13.13
N ALA A 8 -3.48 4.86 -13.82
CA ALA A 8 -4.64 4.07 -13.39
C ALA A 8 -4.51 2.57 -13.64
N ALA A 9 -3.63 2.14 -14.57
CA ALA A 9 -3.51 0.75 -14.99
C ALA A 9 -3.30 -0.26 -13.84
N SER A 10 -2.54 0.10 -12.79
CA SER A 10 -2.33 -0.80 -11.64
C SER A 10 -3.60 -0.93 -10.78
N SER A 11 -4.31 0.16 -10.56
CA SER A 11 -5.57 0.18 -9.81
C SER A 11 -6.67 -0.58 -10.55
N VAL A 12 -6.77 -0.40 -11.87
CA VAL A 12 -7.74 -1.11 -12.72
C VAL A 12 -7.41 -2.61 -12.77
N LEU A 13 -6.13 -2.98 -12.91
CA LEU A 13 -5.72 -4.39 -12.86
C LEU A 13 -6.12 -5.03 -11.53
N LEU A 14 -5.80 -4.43 -10.39
CA LEU A 14 -6.11 -5.00 -9.07
C LEU A 14 -7.61 -5.04 -8.77
N ALA A 15 -8.38 -4.06 -9.23
CA ALA A 15 -9.83 -4.05 -9.04
C ALA A 15 -10.53 -5.09 -9.93
N ALA A 16 -10.00 -5.35 -11.13
CA ALA A 16 -10.57 -6.31 -12.07
C ALA A 16 -10.06 -7.75 -11.83
N SER A 17 -8.81 -7.91 -11.38
CA SER A 17 -8.29 -9.18 -10.90
C SER A 17 -8.78 -9.37 -9.47
N PHE A 18 -9.94 -10.00 -9.31
CA PHE A 18 -10.35 -10.56 -8.03
C PHE A 18 -9.17 -11.41 -7.51
N LEU A 19 -8.39 -10.86 -6.60
CA LEU A 19 -7.42 -11.62 -5.85
C LEU A 19 -8.29 -12.48 -4.94
N ASP A 20 -8.66 -13.69 -5.37
CA ASP A 20 -9.60 -14.62 -4.70
C ASP A 20 -9.30 -14.76 -3.20
N GLY A 21 -9.85 -13.84 -2.40
CA GLY A 21 -9.52 -13.69 -0.97
C GLY A 21 -8.09 -13.27 -0.62
N VAL A 22 -7.22 -12.94 -1.59
CA VAL A 22 -5.80 -12.60 -1.33
C VAL A 22 -5.63 -11.09 -1.15
N GLY A 23 -5.65 -10.64 0.11
CA GLY A 23 -5.33 -9.27 0.51
C GLY A 23 -3.87 -9.09 0.96
N GLY A 24 -3.45 -7.84 1.23
CA GLY A 24 -2.19 -7.53 1.93
C GLY A 24 -0.92 -7.48 1.08
N ARG A 25 -1.00 -7.70 -0.24
CA ARG A 25 0.14 -7.61 -1.16
C ARG A 25 0.26 -6.21 -1.76
N PHE A 26 1.49 -5.69 -1.82
CA PHE A 26 1.78 -4.37 -2.41
C PHE A 26 2.30 -4.53 -3.83
N PHE A 27 1.75 -3.78 -4.79
CA PHE A 27 2.11 -3.90 -6.20
C PHE A 27 2.62 -2.56 -6.75
N VAL A 28 3.69 -2.62 -7.56
CA VAL A 28 4.24 -1.48 -8.30
C VAL A 28 4.41 -1.88 -9.77
N ASP A 29 3.94 -1.03 -10.70
CA ASP A 29 4.01 -1.26 -12.14
C ASP A 29 3.44 -2.64 -12.58
N ARG A 30 2.40 -3.14 -11.91
CA ARG A 30 1.73 -4.45 -12.11
C ARG A 30 2.47 -5.69 -11.58
N ASN A 31 3.60 -5.53 -10.87
CA ASN A 31 4.28 -6.65 -10.20
C ASN A 31 4.16 -6.53 -8.68
N GLU A 32 4.13 -7.67 -7.97
CA GLU A 32 4.29 -7.65 -6.52
C GLU A 32 5.66 -7.05 -6.18
N SER A 33 5.69 -6.23 -5.14
CA SER A 33 6.87 -5.52 -4.72
C SER A 33 7.49 -6.18 -3.51
N ASP A 34 8.81 -6.37 -3.57
CA ASP A 34 9.58 -6.86 -2.43
C ASP A 34 9.58 -5.88 -1.25
N VAL A 35 9.78 -6.41 -0.05
CA VAL A 35 9.99 -5.62 1.15
C VAL A 35 11.42 -5.06 1.15
N ALA A 36 11.53 -3.74 1.23
CA ALA A 36 12.80 -3.04 1.28
C ALA A 36 13.13 -2.61 2.71
N ASP A 37 14.30 -3.02 3.19
CA ASP A 37 14.83 -2.65 4.52
C ASP A 37 15.41 -1.23 4.56
N ARG A 38 15.79 -0.68 3.41
CA ARG A 38 16.25 0.70 3.27
C ARG A 38 15.65 1.35 2.03
N ARG A 39 15.47 2.67 2.10
CA ARG A 39 15.03 3.47 0.96
C ARG A 39 16.09 3.43 -0.13
N THR A 40 15.79 2.77 -1.24
CA THR A 40 16.72 2.53 -2.36
C THR A 40 16.88 3.74 -3.29
N GLY A 41 16.28 4.90 -2.96
CA GLY A 41 16.22 6.07 -3.86
C GLY A 41 15.31 5.87 -5.08
N THR A 42 14.79 4.66 -5.27
CA THR A 42 13.83 4.29 -6.32
C THR A 42 12.42 4.19 -5.73
N LEU A 43 11.38 4.44 -6.54
CA LEU A 43 9.97 4.26 -6.15
C LEU A 43 9.52 2.79 -6.18
N ARG A 44 10.44 1.85 -5.96
CA ARG A 44 10.21 0.41 -5.95
C ARG A 44 10.45 -0.12 -4.54
N GLY A 45 9.68 -1.12 -4.13
CA GLY A 45 9.75 -1.69 -2.80
C GLY A 45 8.66 -1.15 -1.86
N VAL A 46 8.18 -2.00 -0.96
CA VAL A 46 7.39 -1.59 0.20
C VAL A 46 8.33 -1.48 1.40
N ALA A 47 8.26 -0.39 2.17
CA ALA A 47 9.11 -0.24 3.34
C ALA A 47 8.77 -1.30 4.41
N ARG A 48 9.79 -1.86 5.10
CA ARG A 48 9.59 -2.91 6.10
C ARG A 48 8.54 -2.56 7.17
N TYR A 49 8.53 -1.32 7.65
CA TYR A 49 7.54 -0.87 8.63
C TYR A 49 6.11 -0.81 8.08
N ALA A 50 5.92 -0.72 6.77
CA ALA A 50 4.61 -0.61 6.14
C ALA A 50 3.88 -1.96 6.03
N VAL A 51 4.60 -3.07 6.22
CA VAL A 51 4.03 -4.43 6.28
C VAL A 51 3.94 -4.98 7.71
N ASP A 52 4.26 -4.17 8.72
CA ASP A 52 4.15 -4.54 10.14
C ASP A 52 2.67 -4.52 10.61
N PRO A 53 2.05 -5.68 10.92
CA PRO A 53 0.65 -5.73 11.34
C PRO A 53 0.43 -5.07 12.70
N ASP A 54 1.40 -5.15 13.61
CA ASP A 54 1.28 -4.54 14.95
C ASP A 54 1.38 -3.02 14.85
N GLY A 55 2.27 -2.54 14.00
CA GLY A 55 2.37 -1.13 13.63
C GLY A 55 1.08 -0.59 13.03
N ALA A 56 0.46 -1.34 12.12
CA ALA A 56 -0.82 -0.99 11.51
C ALA A 56 -1.95 -0.92 12.56
N GLY A 57 -2.02 -1.88 13.49
CA GLY A 57 -2.98 -1.88 14.58
C GLY A 57 -2.85 -0.64 15.48
N ARG A 58 -1.63 -0.32 15.91
CA ARG A 58 -1.37 0.89 16.72
C ARG A 58 -1.78 2.18 16.01
N LEU A 59 -1.51 2.29 14.71
CA LEU A 59 -1.86 3.47 13.91
C LEU A 59 -3.38 3.62 13.74
N TRP A 60 -4.10 2.49 13.60
CA TRP A 60 -5.55 2.48 13.50
C TRP A 60 -6.21 3.01 14.79
N ASP A 61 -5.79 2.49 15.95
CA ASP A 61 -6.32 2.92 17.24
C ASP A 61 -6.07 4.41 17.48
N LEU A 62 -4.86 4.88 17.18
CA LEU A 62 -4.53 6.30 17.27
C LEU A 62 -5.42 7.15 16.36
N SER A 63 -5.61 6.73 15.10
CA SER A 63 -6.46 7.45 14.14
C SER A 63 -7.90 7.55 14.63
N ARG A 64 -8.44 6.47 15.20
CA ARG A 64 -9.79 6.47 15.81
C ARG A 64 -9.89 7.42 16.99
N GLN A 65 -8.89 7.45 17.87
CA GLN A 65 -8.84 8.40 18.98
C GLN A 65 -8.84 9.85 18.47
N ARG A 66 -8.01 10.15 17.46
CA ARG A 66 -7.91 11.49 16.87
C ARG A 66 -9.21 11.95 16.23
N LEU A 67 -9.88 11.07 15.47
CA LEU A 67 -11.19 11.38 14.87
C LEU A 67 -12.28 11.63 15.93
N THR A 68 -12.18 10.97 17.07
CA THR A 68 -13.13 11.16 18.18
C THR A 68 -12.87 12.47 18.93
N GLN A 69 -11.61 12.89 19.06
CA GLN A 69 -11.21 14.14 19.70
C GLN A 69 -11.41 15.39 18.82
N ALA A 70 -11.47 15.22 17.50
CA ALA A 70 -11.71 16.30 16.56
C ALA A 70 -13.20 16.65 16.39
N ARG A 71 -14.08 16.04 17.19
CA ARG A 71 -15.53 16.20 17.16
C ARG A 71 -15.99 17.04 18.34
#